data_AF-A0A086WC59-F1
#
_entry.id   AF-A0A086WC59-F1
#
_cell.length_a   1.000
_cell.length_b   1.000
_cell.length_c   1.000
_cell.angle_alpha   90.00
_cell.angle_beta   90.00
_cell.angle_gamma   90.00
#
_symmetry.space_group_name_H-M   'P 1'
#
loop_
_entity.id
_entity.type
_entity.pdbx_description
1 polymer ?
#
loop_
_entity_poly.entity_id
_entity_poly.type
_entity_poly.pdbx_seq_one_letter_code
_entity_poly.pdbx_strand_id
1 'polypeptide(L)' 'MEHVYFGTSYLRLDPLDFSDYTRDEVAQSYALSARYVLNFLNGALKGDKSGFAYLMKKPEQLGMPRHSVDSQFFAARP' A
#
# COMPACT_ATOMS: atom_id res chain seq x y z
N MET A 1 3.06 0.98 24.25
CA MET A 1 2.70 0.18 23.06
C MET A 1 4.00 -0.28 22.44
N GLU A 2 4.46 -1.49 22.78
CA GLU A 2 5.63 -2.06 22.13
C GLU A 2 5.23 -2.49 20.72
N HIS A 3 5.82 -1.87 19.71
CA HIS A 3 5.73 -2.36 18.33
C HIS A 3 6.67 -3.57 18.21
N VAL A 4 6.30 -4.69 18.84
CA VAL A 4 7.13 -5.90 18.89
C VAL A 4 7.33 -6.56 17.53
N TYR A 5 6.58 -6.12 16.51
CA TYR A 5 6.62 -6.73 15.19
C TYR A 5 6.62 -5.65 14.10
N PHE A 6 7.76 -5.52 13.41
CA PHE A 6 7.75 -4.95 12.07
C PHE A 6 6.91 -5.89 11.19
N GLY A 7 5.91 -5.36 10.48
CA GLY A 7 5.01 -6.17 9.64
C GLY A 7 5.75 -7.05 8.63
N THR A 8 6.96 -6.67 8.23
CA THR A 8 7.85 -7.46 7.36
C THR A 8 8.45 -8.70 8.03
N SER A 9 8.73 -8.66 9.33
CA SER A 9 9.19 -9.82 10.11
C SER A 9 8.05 -10.81 10.30
N TYR A 10 6.87 -10.28 10.61
CA TYR A 10 5.63 -11.02 10.80
C TYR A 10 5.20 -11.80 9.55
N LEU A 11 5.26 -11.14 8.38
CA LEU A 11 4.98 -11.77 7.07
C LEU A 11 5.93 -12.92 6.71
N ARG A 12 7.17 -12.92 7.22
CA ARG A 12 8.24 -13.82 6.77
C ARG A 12 8.55 -14.95 7.73
N LEU A 13 8.42 -14.71 9.04
CA LEU A 13 8.97 -15.57 10.07
C LEU A 13 7.90 -16.25 10.92
N ASP A 14 6.67 -15.74 10.90
CA ASP A 14 5.60 -16.17 11.79
C ASP A 14 4.67 -17.18 11.08
N PRO A 15 4.39 -18.36 11.66
CA PRO A 15 3.44 -19.32 11.10
C PRO A 15 2.01 -18.86 11.37
N LEU A 16 1.57 -17.85 10.63
CA LEU A 16 0.24 -17.28 10.79
C LEU A 16 -0.85 -18.12 10.14
N ASP A 17 -1.97 -18.20 10.84
CA ASP A 17 -3.27 -18.54 10.28
C ASP A 17 -3.86 -17.26 9.71
N PHE A 18 -3.77 -17.10 8.39
CA PHE A 18 -4.32 -15.92 7.76
C PHE A 18 -5.82 -16.15 7.56
N SER A 19 -6.64 -15.62 8.47
CA SER A 19 -8.09 -15.87 8.51
C SER A 19 -8.77 -15.53 7.18
N ASP A 20 -8.58 -14.30 6.70
CA ASP A 20 -9.38 -13.72 5.62
C ASP A 20 -8.59 -13.44 4.33
N TYR A 21 -7.26 -13.47 4.38
CA TYR A 21 -6.37 -13.09 3.26
C TYR A 21 -5.13 -13.95 3.23
N THR A 22 -4.73 -14.49 2.08
CA THR A 22 -3.49 -15.27 1.99
C THR A 22 -2.25 -14.45 2.38
N ARG A 23 -1.17 -15.15 2.77
CA ARG A 23 0.14 -14.51 3.01
C ARG A 23 0.58 -13.62 1.84
N ASP A 24 0.37 -14.11 0.62
CA ASP A 24 0.75 -13.41 -0.59
C ASP A 24 -0.07 -12.13 -0.80
N GLU A 25 -1.37 -12.15 -0.49
CA GLU A 25 -2.21 -10.96 -0.52
C GLU A 25 -1.76 -9.91 0.50
N VAL A 26 -1.42 -10.33 1.72
CA VAL A 26 -0.88 -9.42 2.75
C VAL A 26 0.49 -8.86 2.32
N ALA A 27 1.36 -9.69 1.74
CA ALA A 27 2.65 -9.27 1.23
C ALA A 27 2.51 -8.26 0.07
N GLN A 28 1.58 -8.53 -0.84
CA GLN A 28 1.29 -7.67 -1.99
C GLN A 28 0.73 -6.33 -1.51
N SER A 29 -0.23 -6.32 -0.58
CA SER A 29 -0.80 -5.11 0.01
C SER A 29 0.29 -4.25 0.66
N TYR A 30 1.16 -4.86 1.48
CA TYR A 30 2.28 -4.15 2.10
C TYR A 30 3.24 -3.54 1.08
N ALA A 31 3.61 -4.30 0.04
CA ALA A 31 4.49 -3.81 -1.03
C ALA A 31 3.87 -2.63 -1.79
N LEU A 32 2.56 -2.65 -2.02
CA LEU A 32 1.84 -1.56 -2.68
C LEU A 32 1.79 -0.30 -1.82
N SER A 33 1.53 -0.42 -0.51
CA SER A 33 1.60 0.71 0.42
C SER A 33 2.99 1.34 0.44
N ALA A 34 4.05 0.51 0.53
CA ALA A 34 5.43 1.00 0.50
C ALA A 34 5.76 1.74 -0.80
N ARG A 35 5.32 1.22 -1.95
CA ARG A 35 5.50 1.88 -3.26
C ARG A 35 4.72 3.18 -3.37
N TYR A 36 3.51 3.24 -2.82
CA TYR A 36 2.74 4.48 -2.78
C TYR A 36 3.49 5.57 -2.01
N VAL A 37 3.93 5.26 -0.79
CA VAL A 37 4.69 6.20 0.05
C VAL A 37 5.98 6.64 -0.65
N LEU A 38 6.74 5.70 -1.24
CA LEU A 38 7.96 6.03 -1.97
C LEU A 38 7.71 7.03 -3.11
N ASN A 39 6.68 6.78 -3.93
CA ASN A 39 6.36 7.64 -5.07
C ASN A 39 5.77 8.99 -4.64
N PHE A 40 5.02 9.02 -3.53
CA PHE A 40 4.63 10.27 -2.88
C PHE A 40 5.84 11.09 -2.46
N LEU A 41 6.80 10.49 -1.76
CA LEU A 41 8.01 11.19 -1.32
C LEU A 41 8.87 11.66 -2.51
N ASN A 42 9.02 10.82 -3.53
CA ASN A 42 9.75 11.21 -4.75
C ASN A 42 9.06 12.38 -5.47
N GLY A 43 7.74 12.34 -5.63
CA GLY A 43 6.98 13.44 -6.24
C GLY A 43 7.02 14.72 -5.40
N ALA A 44 6.63 14.63 -4.13
CA ALA A 44 6.45 15.79 -3.25
C ALA A 44 7.78 16.43 -2.81
N LEU A 45 8.80 15.64 -2.48
CA LEU A 45 10.05 16.17 -1.92
C LEU A 45 11.15 16.35 -2.96
N LYS A 46 11.16 15.55 -4.02
CA LYS A 46 12.19 15.62 -5.08
C LYS A 46 11.68 16.24 -6.37
N GLY A 47 10.39 16.55 -6.48
CA GLY A 47 9.78 17.04 -7.71
C GLY A 47 9.82 16.02 -8.86
N ASP A 48 9.96 14.73 -8.55
CA ASP A 48 10.09 13.68 -9.56
C ASP A 48 8.74 13.44 -10.25
N LYS A 49 8.68 13.76 -11.55
CA LYS A 49 7.49 13.56 -12.39
C LYS A 49 7.05 12.10 -12.44
N SER A 50 7.97 11.14 -12.33
CA SER A 50 7.65 9.72 -12.32
C SER A 50 6.88 9.32 -11.05
N GLY A 51 7.19 9.96 -9.92
CA GLY A 51 6.46 9.77 -8.66
C GLY A 51 5.00 10.21 -8.79
N PHE A 52 4.75 11.41 -9.32
CA PHE A 52 3.38 11.88 -9.59
C PHE A 52 2.67 11.01 -10.62
N ALA A 53 3.34 10.60 -11.70
CA ALA A 53 2.76 9.72 -12.71
C ALA A 53 2.34 8.36 -12.11
N TYR A 54 3.08 7.85 -11.13
CA TYR A 54 2.70 6.65 -10.40
C TYR A 54 1.43 6.87 -9.55
N LEU A 55 1.35 7.98 -8.82
CA LEU A 55 0.19 8.30 -7.96
C LEU A 55 -1.12 8.49 -8.74
N MET A 56 -1.03 8.84 -10.02
CA MET A 56 -2.19 9.00 -10.91
C MET A 56 -2.72 7.68 -11.48
N LYS A 57 -2.04 6.55 -11.23
CA LYS A 57 -2.51 5.22 -11.66
C LYS A 57 -3.69 4.79 -10.81
N LYS A 58 -4.70 4.22 -11.46
CA LYS A 58 -5.82 3.58 -10.76
C LYS A 58 -5.35 2.31 -10.04
N PRO A 59 -5.99 1.89 -8.94
CA PRO A 59 -5.64 0.68 -8.21
C PRO A 59 -5.49 -0.56 -9.11
N GLU A 60 -6.34 -0.73 -10.11
CA GLU A 60 -6.31 -1.88 -11.04
C GLU A 60 -5.04 -1.89 -11.89
N GLN A 61 -4.49 -0.71 -12.21
CA GLN A 61 -3.23 -0.57 -12.96
C GLN A 61 -2.00 -0.88 -12.10
N LEU A 62 -2.16 -0.93 -10.78
CA LEU A 62 -1.14 -1.32 -9.82
C LEU A 62 -1.25 -2.80 -9.42
N GLY A 63 -2.25 -3.53 -9.95
CA GLY A 63 -2.52 -4.92 -9.59
C GLY A 63 -3.14 -5.08 -8.21
N MET A 64 -3.80 -4.03 -7.68
CA MET A 64 -4.56 -4.15 -6.44
C MET A 64 -5.79 -5.03 -6.64
N PRO A 65 -6.05 -6.00 -5.74
CA PRO A 65 -7.32 -6.71 -5.73
C PRO A 65 -8.47 -5.71 -5.53
N ARG A 66 -9.59 -5.92 -6.25
CA ARG A 66 -10.75 -5.01 -6.23
C ARG A 66 -11.35 -4.81 -4.84
N HIS A 67 -11.20 -5.79 -3.96
CA HIS A 67 -11.68 -5.72 -2.58
C HIS A 67 -10.70 -5.01 -1.64
N SER A 68 -9.47 -4.73 -2.06
CA SER A 68 -8.43 -4.16 -1.20
C SER A 68 -8.50 -2.64 -1.07
N VAL A 69 -9.01 -1.95 -2.10
CA VAL A 69 -9.20 -0.50 -2.12
C VAL A 69 -10.47 -0.16 -2.88
N ASP A 70 -11.35 0.57 -2.21
CA ASP A 70 -12.37 1.38 -2.88
C ASP A 70 -11.97 2.85 -2.71
N SER A 71 -11.90 3.59 -3.83
CA SER A 71 -11.57 5.01 -3.82
C SER A 71 -12.83 5.81 -4.14
N GLN A 72 -13.47 6.36 -3.12
CA GLN A 72 -14.58 7.30 -3.27
C GLN A 72 -14.07 8.72 -3.03
N PHE A 73 -14.30 9.61 -3.99
CA PHE A 73 -14.02 11.03 -3.80
C PHE A 73 -15.08 11.65 -2.89
N PHE A 74 -14.64 12.22 -1.77
CA PHE A 74 -15.47 13.09 -0.94
C PHE A 74 -14.95 14.51 -1.08
N ALA A 75 -15.80 15.42 -1.56
CA ALA A 75 -15.49 16.84 -1.52
C ALA A 75 -15.28 17.26 -0.06
N ALA A 76 -14.21 18.02 0.21
CA ALA A 76 -13.99 18.62 1.51
C ALA A 76 -15.21 19.50 1.84
N ARG A 77 -15.90 19.19 2.95
CA ARG A 77 -16.97 20.05 3.44
C ARG A 77 -16.35 21.29 4.10
N PRO A 78 -16.91 22.48 3.88
CA PRO A 78 -16.42 23.72 4.48
C PRO A 78 -16.48 23.70 6.01
#